data_AF-A0A4R1N0S2-F1
#
_entry.id   AF-A0A4R1N0S2-F1
#
_cell.length_a   1.000
_cell.length_b   1.000
_cell.length_c   1.000
_cell.angle_alpha   90.00
_cell.angle_beta   90.00
_cell.angle_gamma   90.00
#
_symmetry.space_group_name_H-M   'P 1'
#
loop_
_entity.id
_entity.type
_entity.pdbx_description
1 polymer ?
#
loop_
_entity_poly.entity_id
_entity_poly.type
_entity_poly.pdbx_seq_one_letter_code
_entity_poly.pdbx_strand_id
1 'polypeptide(L)'
;MSDDLLPKDHRLDEATPQEATITVAPETGFGLHDSEWSEDQWSELIVSFVENGMASWRELAALILGHLNPSQTGTSLASSEGFKRRYGKGNTMRIVMDWAYAQTGQCEDCGSRLELQADHVEGRELFEDPLDADYIENMTLRCRRCNVVRRPSHELGGQTFLTAESALMWILLVIKPRTLMDFIRLCRIYGMTMADIRMQEAWAMAHWLSRNEPPLYGIEDDENTSYDLLLWPTGEITRIDVGADIPNEAERLYQNVRGDHSFVFLAVGDDGRKTLFKYPLSWIAFSTYDLGQMPPYALAVRYTQPDRKNGAPQRITPLAPVGMELSSHVVVAPDEKIMLEIGGTLLGGSRTEAPAATHNGKLLPAKHQKRDVWLDVEPA
;
A
#
# COMPACT_ATOMS: atom_id res chain seq x y z
N MET A 1 8.22 0.49 11.06
CA MET A 1 7.01 0.18 11.82
C MET A 1 7.44 0.02 13.27
N SER A 2 6.89 0.79 14.20
CA SER A 2 7.16 0.59 15.63
C SER A 2 6.54 -0.75 16.06
N ASP A 3 7.19 -1.43 16.99
CA ASP A 3 6.76 -2.72 17.58
C ASP A 3 5.49 -2.61 18.46
N ASP A 4 4.78 -1.47 18.41
CA ASP A 4 3.53 -1.27 19.11
C ASP A 4 2.41 -1.95 18.32
N LEU A 5 1.78 -2.94 18.95
CA LEU A 5 0.64 -3.70 18.45
C LEU A 5 -0.32 -2.75 17.73
N LEU A 6 -0.41 -2.90 16.41
CA LEU A 6 -1.47 -2.27 15.64
C LEU A 6 -2.81 -2.63 16.32
N PRO A 7 -3.77 -1.68 16.41
CA PRO A 7 -5.12 -2.01 16.87
C PRO A 7 -5.64 -3.26 16.16
N LYS A 8 -6.46 -4.07 16.84
CA LYS A 8 -7.13 -5.20 16.20
C LYS A 8 -7.76 -4.73 14.90
N ASP A 9 -7.39 -5.38 13.80
CA ASP A 9 -7.81 -4.97 12.46
C ASP A 9 -9.30 -5.26 12.28
N HIS A 10 -9.79 -6.39 12.78
CA HIS A 10 -11.20 -6.77 12.75
C HIS A 10 -11.93 -6.38 14.05
N ARG A 11 -13.19 -5.93 13.92
CA ARG A 11 -14.10 -5.67 15.05
C ARG A 11 -15.31 -6.59 15.01
N LEU A 12 -15.87 -6.88 16.19
CA LEU A 12 -16.98 -7.83 16.36
C LEU A 12 -18.24 -7.56 15.52
N ASP A 13 -18.43 -6.34 15.05
CA ASP A 13 -19.57 -5.92 14.23
C ASP A 13 -19.25 -5.81 12.73
N GLU A 14 -18.07 -6.27 12.31
CA GLU A 14 -17.58 -6.18 10.93
C GLU A 14 -17.66 -7.56 10.27
N ALA A 15 -17.96 -7.58 8.97
CA ALA A 15 -17.94 -8.82 8.21
C ALA A 15 -16.51 -9.31 7.93
N THR A 16 -16.35 -10.62 7.91
CA THR A 16 -15.17 -11.34 7.40
C THR A 16 -15.18 -11.41 5.88
N PRO A 17 -14.04 -11.73 5.21
CA PRO A 17 -13.99 -11.93 3.76
C PRO A 17 -14.99 -12.96 3.24
N GLN A 18 -15.31 -13.98 4.03
CA GLN A 18 -16.25 -15.04 3.66
C GLN A 18 -17.71 -14.60 3.77
N GLU A 19 -18.02 -13.59 4.60
CA GLU A 19 -19.36 -13.02 4.75
C GLU A 19 -19.65 -11.92 3.73
N ALA A 20 -18.61 -11.21 3.27
CA ALA A 20 -18.72 -10.16 2.26
C ALA A 20 -18.76 -10.72 0.83
N THR A 21 -19.88 -11.33 0.46
CA THR A 21 -20.05 -11.99 -0.85
C THR A 21 -20.32 -11.03 -2.00
N ILE A 22 -20.43 -9.72 -1.73
CA ILE A 22 -20.76 -8.72 -2.75
C ILE A 22 -19.52 -8.17 -3.42
N THR A 23 -19.53 -8.25 -4.74
CA THR A 23 -18.46 -7.73 -5.56
C THR A 23 -18.68 -6.26 -5.89
N VAL A 24 -17.96 -5.39 -5.16
CA VAL A 24 -17.99 -3.92 -5.34
C VAL A 24 -17.33 -3.42 -6.63
N ALA A 25 -16.41 -4.19 -7.22
CA ALA A 25 -15.66 -3.80 -8.42
C ALA A 25 -15.53 -4.99 -9.37
N PRO A 26 -15.50 -4.78 -10.69
CA PRO A 26 -15.34 -5.86 -11.65
C PRO A 26 -13.99 -6.57 -11.48
N GLU A 27 -13.98 -7.89 -11.69
CA GLU A 27 -12.75 -8.66 -11.86
C GLU A 27 -12.19 -8.39 -13.25
N THR A 28 -11.03 -7.73 -13.33
CA THR A 28 -10.46 -7.33 -14.62
C THR A 28 -9.29 -8.20 -15.07
N GLY A 29 -8.68 -8.98 -14.15
CA GLY A 29 -7.51 -9.82 -14.43
C GLY A 29 -6.22 -9.03 -14.69
N PHE A 30 -6.25 -7.70 -14.56
CA PHE A 30 -5.08 -6.83 -14.69
C PHE A 30 -4.38 -6.59 -13.35
N GLY A 31 -4.94 -7.06 -12.23
CA GLY A 31 -4.46 -6.80 -10.88
C GLY A 31 -4.04 -5.36 -10.64
N LEU A 32 -2.82 -5.14 -10.16
CA LEU A 32 -2.29 -3.85 -9.70
C LEU A 32 -1.80 -2.93 -10.86
N HIS A 33 -2.46 -2.97 -12.02
CA HIS A 33 -2.11 -2.20 -13.23
C HIS A 33 -3.29 -1.38 -13.76
N ASP A 34 -3.68 -0.33 -13.03
CA ASP A 34 -4.77 0.58 -13.40
C ASP A 34 -4.60 1.25 -14.78
N SER A 35 -3.37 1.52 -15.19
CA SER A 35 -3.07 2.10 -16.51
C SER A 35 -3.44 1.21 -17.70
N GLU A 36 -3.64 -0.10 -17.47
CA GLU A 36 -4.03 -1.06 -18.52
C GLU A 36 -5.54 -1.18 -18.68
N TRP A 37 -6.33 -0.54 -17.80
CA TRP A 37 -7.78 -0.59 -17.84
C TRP A 37 -8.34 0.17 -19.04
N SER A 38 -9.28 -0.46 -19.73
CA SER A 38 -10.10 0.15 -20.77
C SER A 38 -11.18 1.08 -20.20
N GLU A 39 -11.71 1.99 -21.03
CA GLU A 39 -12.82 2.88 -20.65
C GLU A 39 -14.07 2.09 -20.20
N ASP A 40 -14.34 0.94 -20.81
CA ASP A 40 -15.48 0.09 -20.43
C ASP A 40 -15.30 -0.46 -19.00
N GLN A 41 -14.08 -0.85 -18.62
CA GLN A 41 -13.79 -1.32 -17.25
C GLN A 41 -13.92 -0.20 -16.21
N TRP A 42 -13.49 1.02 -16.55
CA TRP A 42 -13.73 2.20 -15.71
C TRP A 42 -15.22 2.49 -15.57
N SER A 43 -15.99 2.36 -16.66
CA SER A 43 -17.44 2.52 -16.64
C SER A 43 -18.12 1.46 -15.77
N GLU A 44 -17.73 0.19 -15.90
CA GLU A 44 -18.24 -0.93 -15.10
C GLU A 44 -17.97 -0.73 -13.60
N LEU A 45 -16.80 -0.20 -13.23
CA LEU A 45 -16.49 0.15 -11.84
C LEU A 45 -17.43 1.24 -11.29
N ILE A 46 -17.78 2.24 -12.10
CA ILE A 46 -18.73 3.27 -11.68
C ILE A 46 -20.15 2.70 -11.56
N VAL A 47 -20.55 1.85 -12.51
CA VAL A 47 -21.85 1.15 -12.46
C VAL A 47 -21.95 0.30 -11.20
N SER A 48 -20.89 -0.45 -10.85
CA SER A 48 -20.87 -1.28 -9.65
C SER A 48 -20.98 -0.46 -8.36
N PHE A 49 -20.42 0.75 -8.30
CA PHE A 49 -20.63 1.64 -7.15
C PHE A 49 -22.11 2.03 -6.99
N VAL A 50 -22.84 2.20 -8.09
CA VAL A 50 -24.27 2.53 -8.06
C VAL A 50 -25.13 1.33 -7.71
N GLU A 51 -24.86 0.19 -8.33
CA GLU A 51 -25.61 -1.06 -8.10
C GLU A 51 -25.46 -1.54 -6.64
N ASN A 52 -24.28 -1.35 -6.05
CA ASN A 52 -24.00 -1.71 -4.66
C ASN A 52 -24.36 -0.60 -3.66
N GLY A 53 -24.97 0.50 -4.10
CA GLY A 53 -25.46 1.56 -3.23
C GLY A 53 -24.38 2.41 -2.55
N MET A 54 -23.14 2.39 -3.05
CA MET A 54 -22.07 3.25 -2.53
C MET A 54 -22.20 4.70 -2.98
N ALA A 55 -22.79 4.92 -4.15
CA ALA A 55 -23.11 6.24 -4.68
C ALA A 55 -24.35 6.15 -5.56
N SER A 56 -25.06 7.26 -5.74
CA SER A 56 -26.12 7.38 -6.73
C SER A 56 -25.60 8.07 -8.00
N TRP A 57 -26.24 7.81 -9.14
CA TRP A 57 -25.99 8.57 -10.38
C TRP A 57 -26.07 10.08 -10.19
N ARG A 58 -26.95 10.54 -9.29
CA ARG A 58 -27.08 11.95 -8.93
C ARG A 58 -25.83 12.48 -8.23
N GLU A 59 -25.27 11.75 -7.28
CA GLU A 59 -24.04 12.14 -6.57
C GLU A 59 -22.84 12.14 -7.51
N LEU A 60 -22.72 11.11 -8.36
CA LEU A 60 -21.68 11.04 -9.38
C LEU A 60 -21.77 12.20 -10.37
N ALA A 61 -22.98 12.48 -10.90
CA ALA A 61 -23.19 13.60 -11.80
C ALA A 61 -22.90 14.94 -11.11
N ALA A 62 -23.33 15.14 -9.87
CA ALA A 62 -23.05 16.36 -9.11
C ALA A 62 -21.54 16.55 -8.88
N LEU A 63 -20.82 15.48 -8.57
CA LEU A 63 -19.36 15.47 -8.42
C LEU A 63 -18.68 15.88 -9.75
N ILE A 64 -19.03 15.23 -10.85
CA ILE A 64 -18.48 15.52 -12.18
C ILE A 64 -18.76 16.98 -12.58
N LEU A 65 -20.00 17.45 -12.42
CA LEU A 65 -20.37 18.84 -12.71
C LEU A 65 -19.59 19.83 -11.85
N GLY A 66 -19.37 19.51 -10.58
CA GLY A 66 -18.53 20.30 -9.68
C GLY A 66 -17.08 20.40 -10.16
N HIS A 67 -16.51 19.31 -10.65
CA HIS A 67 -15.13 19.27 -11.14
C HIS A 67 -14.94 19.73 -12.59
N LEU A 68 -16.02 19.82 -13.37
CA LEU A 68 -16.05 20.50 -14.68
C LEU A 68 -16.14 22.02 -14.55
N ASN A 69 -16.50 22.54 -13.37
CA ASN A 69 -16.56 23.97 -13.14
C ASN A 69 -15.16 24.59 -13.35
N PRO A 70 -15.03 25.65 -14.19
CA PRO A 70 -13.74 26.26 -14.45
C PRO A 70 -13.02 26.73 -13.20
N SER A 71 -11.69 26.72 -13.25
CA SER A 71 -10.85 27.19 -12.15
C SER A 71 -11.19 28.63 -11.75
N GLN A 72 -11.20 28.91 -10.44
CA GLN A 72 -11.52 30.23 -9.90
C GLN A 72 -10.36 31.23 -10.04
N THR A 73 -9.93 31.48 -11.29
CA THR A 73 -8.75 32.28 -11.65
C THR A 73 -8.85 33.74 -11.23
N GLY A 74 -10.05 34.32 -11.28
CA GLY A 74 -10.29 35.65 -10.73
C GLY A 74 -9.97 35.72 -9.23
N THR A 75 -10.33 34.68 -8.48
CA THR A 75 -10.05 34.63 -7.04
C THR A 75 -8.58 34.33 -6.77
N SER A 76 -7.96 33.40 -7.51
CA SER A 76 -6.58 32.97 -7.24
C SER A 76 -5.52 33.90 -7.84
N LEU A 77 -5.65 34.27 -9.12
CA LEU A 77 -4.67 35.10 -9.82
C LEU A 77 -4.94 36.59 -9.64
N ALA A 78 -6.18 37.05 -9.85
CA ALA A 78 -6.46 38.48 -9.77
C ALA A 78 -6.42 39.02 -8.33
N SER A 79 -6.47 38.14 -7.33
CA SER A 79 -6.22 38.50 -5.92
C SER A 79 -4.75 38.45 -5.51
N SER A 80 -3.87 37.81 -6.29
CA SER A 80 -2.44 37.67 -6.01
C SER A 80 -1.74 39.04 -6.02
N GLU A 81 -0.84 39.27 -5.05
CA GLU A 81 -0.09 40.52 -4.96
C GLU A 81 0.84 40.75 -6.15
N GLY A 82 1.48 39.70 -6.68
CA GLY A 82 2.39 39.84 -7.81
C GLY A 82 1.67 40.29 -9.08
N PHE A 83 0.56 39.62 -9.43
CA PHE A 83 -0.31 40.02 -10.54
C PHE A 83 -0.91 41.43 -10.35
N LYS A 84 -1.28 41.81 -9.13
CA LYS A 84 -1.76 43.17 -8.82
C LYS A 84 -0.68 44.23 -8.99
N ARG A 85 0.55 43.95 -8.53
CA ARG A 85 1.71 44.85 -8.69
C ARG A 85 2.06 45.02 -10.16
N ARG A 86 1.98 43.95 -10.95
CA ARG A 86 2.32 43.97 -12.37
C ARG A 86 1.29 44.70 -13.22
N TYR A 87 0.01 44.38 -13.05
CA TYR A 87 -1.03 44.84 -13.96
C TYR A 87 -1.86 46.02 -13.43
N GLY A 88 -1.75 46.33 -12.13
CA GLY A 88 -2.45 47.44 -11.50
C GLY A 88 -3.88 47.13 -11.05
N LYS A 89 -4.30 47.78 -9.96
CA LYS A 89 -5.64 47.64 -9.38
C LYS A 89 -6.72 48.04 -10.40
N GLY A 90 -7.65 47.13 -10.69
CA GLY A 90 -8.76 47.33 -11.64
C GLY A 90 -8.52 46.76 -13.04
N ASN A 91 -7.25 46.59 -13.46
CA ASN A 91 -6.90 46.02 -14.76
C ASN A 91 -6.52 44.53 -14.67
N THR A 92 -5.97 44.08 -13.54
CA THR A 92 -5.61 42.67 -13.33
C THR A 92 -6.77 41.70 -13.59
N MET A 93 -7.96 41.99 -13.04
CA MET A 93 -9.14 41.11 -13.24
C MET A 93 -9.50 40.99 -14.72
N ARG A 94 -9.51 42.11 -15.45
CA ARG A 94 -9.79 42.10 -16.90
C ARG A 94 -8.79 41.22 -17.64
N ILE A 95 -7.49 41.41 -17.40
CA ILE A 95 -6.43 40.64 -18.05
C ILE A 95 -6.54 39.14 -17.72
N VAL A 96 -6.77 38.80 -16.44
CA VAL A 96 -6.94 37.41 -16.01
C VAL A 96 -8.17 36.77 -16.67
N MET A 97 -9.28 37.50 -16.79
CA MET A 97 -10.48 36.97 -17.46
C MET A 97 -10.32 36.86 -18.97
N ASP A 98 -9.67 37.84 -19.62
CA ASP A 98 -9.33 37.79 -21.04
C ASP A 98 -8.48 36.55 -21.34
N TRP A 99 -7.48 36.26 -20.50
CA TRP A 99 -6.68 35.04 -20.58
C TRP A 99 -7.52 33.79 -20.32
N ALA A 100 -8.32 33.76 -19.25
CA ALA A 100 -9.11 32.59 -18.88
C ALA A 100 -10.10 32.17 -19.97
N TYR A 101 -10.74 33.13 -20.64
CA TYR A 101 -11.66 32.87 -21.75
C TYR A 101 -10.97 32.50 -23.06
N ALA A 102 -9.69 32.81 -23.22
CA ALA A 102 -8.90 32.37 -24.36
C ALA A 102 -8.41 30.91 -24.24
N GLN A 103 -8.54 30.28 -23.06
CA GLN A 103 -8.07 28.91 -22.84
C GLN A 103 -8.98 27.87 -23.49
N THR A 104 -8.40 26.71 -23.84
CA THR A 104 -9.13 25.54 -24.39
C THR A 104 -10.05 24.85 -23.37
N GLY A 105 -9.86 25.17 -22.09
CA GLY A 105 -10.54 24.52 -20.97
C GLY A 105 -10.09 23.06 -20.80
N GLN A 106 -8.83 22.76 -21.11
CA GLN A 106 -8.20 21.45 -20.92
C GLN A 106 -6.86 21.61 -20.22
N CYS A 107 -6.42 20.54 -19.55
CA CYS A 107 -5.09 20.44 -18.98
C CYS A 107 -4.05 20.40 -20.10
N GLU A 108 -3.04 21.26 -20.01
CA GLU A 108 -1.92 21.32 -20.96
C GLU A 108 -1.22 19.97 -21.13
N ASP A 109 -1.03 19.23 -20.03
CA ASP A 109 -0.20 18.02 -20.06
C ASP A 109 -0.95 16.73 -20.44
N CYS A 110 -2.26 16.61 -20.11
CA CYS A 110 -3.02 15.37 -20.30
C CYS A 110 -4.38 15.53 -20.97
N GLY A 111 -4.79 16.75 -21.33
CA GLY A 111 -6.07 17.01 -22.03
C GLY A 111 -7.33 16.89 -21.18
N SER A 112 -7.23 16.49 -19.90
CA SER A 112 -8.39 16.40 -18.99
C SER A 112 -9.11 17.73 -18.84
N ARG A 113 -10.44 17.70 -18.67
CA ARG A 113 -11.28 18.87 -18.35
C ARG A 113 -11.62 18.98 -16.86
N LEU A 114 -11.26 17.97 -16.08
CA LEU A 114 -11.63 17.89 -14.66
C LEU A 114 -10.54 18.49 -13.79
N GLU A 115 -10.97 19.17 -12.72
CA GLU A 115 -10.09 19.73 -11.69
C GLU A 115 -9.00 20.65 -12.23
N LEU A 116 -9.33 21.48 -13.21
CA LEU A 116 -8.38 22.45 -13.76
C LEU A 116 -7.99 23.48 -12.70
N GLN A 117 -6.73 23.86 -12.71
CA GLN A 117 -6.12 24.88 -11.87
C GLN A 117 -5.22 25.74 -12.76
N ALA A 118 -5.18 27.04 -12.51
CA ALA A 118 -4.17 27.89 -13.12
C ALA A 118 -2.83 27.67 -12.42
N ASP A 119 -1.80 27.43 -13.23
CA ASP A 119 -0.46 27.10 -12.78
C ASP A 119 0.56 27.82 -13.65
N HIS A 120 1.73 28.13 -13.09
CA HIS A 120 2.80 28.75 -13.85
C HIS A 120 3.39 27.77 -14.87
N VAL A 121 3.69 28.21 -16.09
CA VAL A 121 4.38 27.39 -17.09
C VAL A 121 5.79 27.07 -16.60
N GLU A 122 6.56 28.10 -16.22
CA GLU A 122 7.82 27.95 -15.48
C GLU A 122 7.58 28.26 -13.99
N GLY A 123 8.02 27.35 -13.12
CA GLY A 123 7.83 27.47 -11.68
C GLY A 123 8.50 28.72 -11.11
N ARG A 124 7.89 29.33 -10.09
CA ARG A 124 8.39 30.57 -9.46
C ARG A 124 9.81 30.43 -8.91
N GLU A 125 10.19 29.23 -8.49
CA GLU A 125 11.50 28.87 -7.97
C GLU A 125 12.64 28.97 -9.00
N LEU A 126 12.30 29.07 -10.29
CA LEU A 126 13.27 29.23 -11.38
C LEU A 126 13.64 30.69 -11.66
N PHE A 127 12.96 31.65 -11.04
CA PHE A 127 13.15 33.09 -11.27
C PHE A 127 13.92 33.74 -10.11
N GLU A 128 14.84 34.68 -10.42
CA GLU A 128 15.56 35.46 -9.41
C GLU A 128 14.63 36.40 -8.64
N ASP A 129 13.73 37.10 -9.35
CA ASP A 129 12.60 37.83 -8.75
C ASP A 129 11.32 37.00 -8.98
N PRO A 130 10.66 36.50 -7.91
CA PRO A 130 9.39 35.79 -8.03
C PRO A 130 8.29 36.58 -8.76
N LEU A 131 8.38 37.91 -8.81
CA LEU A 131 7.46 38.74 -9.57
C LEU A 131 7.55 38.44 -11.08
N ASP A 132 8.71 38.05 -11.59
CA ASP A 132 8.92 37.73 -13.00
C ASP A 132 8.30 36.40 -13.43
N ALA A 133 7.88 35.57 -12.48
CA ALA A 133 7.01 34.46 -12.78
C ALA A 133 5.54 34.89 -12.98
N ASP A 134 5.10 36.00 -12.36
CA ASP A 134 3.69 36.44 -12.33
C ASP A 134 3.28 37.24 -13.57
N TYR A 135 3.65 36.76 -14.76
CA TYR A 135 3.10 37.18 -16.04
C TYR A 135 1.93 36.28 -16.44
N ILE A 136 0.87 36.86 -17.01
CA ILE A 136 -0.28 36.11 -17.50
C ILE A 136 0.10 35.17 -18.64
N GLU A 137 1.12 35.54 -19.41
CA GLU A 137 1.73 34.73 -20.47
C GLU A 137 2.48 33.51 -19.91
N ASN A 138 2.88 33.54 -18.64
CA ASN A 138 3.49 32.40 -17.93
C ASN A 138 2.42 31.57 -17.20
N MET A 139 1.13 31.72 -17.51
CA MET A 139 0.05 30.92 -16.91
C MET A 139 -0.53 29.93 -17.91
N THR A 140 -0.84 28.73 -17.42
CA THR A 140 -1.57 27.69 -18.16
C THR A 140 -2.59 26.99 -17.26
N LEU A 141 -3.43 26.13 -17.83
CA LEU A 141 -4.35 25.26 -17.11
C LEU A 141 -3.74 23.86 -16.96
N ARG A 142 -3.73 23.34 -15.75
CA ARG A 142 -3.37 21.95 -15.45
C ARG A 142 -4.40 21.30 -14.55
N CYS A 143 -4.65 20.00 -14.72
CA CYS A 143 -5.43 19.26 -13.75
C CYS A 143 -4.63 19.10 -12.44
N ARG A 144 -5.33 18.85 -11.33
CA ARG A 144 -4.71 18.66 -10.01
C ARG A 144 -3.57 17.62 -10.03
N ARG A 145 -3.74 16.51 -10.75
CA ARG A 145 -2.70 15.48 -10.90
C ARG A 145 -1.42 16.06 -11.51
N CYS A 146 -1.51 16.63 -12.72
CA CYS A 146 -0.36 17.17 -13.44
C CYS A 146 0.29 18.35 -12.69
N ASN A 147 -0.51 19.18 -11.99
CA ASN A 147 0.02 20.24 -11.13
C ASN A 147 0.86 19.68 -9.97
N VAL A 148 0.34 18.68 -9.23
CA VAL A 148 0.99 18.14 -8.03
C VAL A 148 2.35 17.53 -8.34
N VAL A 149 2.49 16.85 -9.48
CA VAL A 149 3.75 16.20 -9.90
C VAL A 149 4.90 17.18 -10.07
N ARG A 150 4.62 18.44 -10.41
CA ARG A 150 5.65 19.46 -10.61
C ARG A 150 6.16 20.08 -9.32
N ARG A 151 5.48 19.84 -8.19
CA ARG A 151 5.86 20.44 -6.92
C ARG A 151 7.15 19.78 -6.42
N PRO A 152 8.17 20.54 -5.99
CA PRO A 152 9.41 19.97 -5.47
C PRO A 152 9.24 18.97 -4.32
N SER A 153 8.15 19.09 -3.56
CA SER A 153 7.81 18.15 -2.48
C SER A 153 7.35 16.75 -2.98
N HIS A 154 7.06 16.59 -4.27
CA HIS A 154 6.56 15.37 -4.90
C HIS A 154 7.56 14.85 -5.95
N GLU A 155 8.82 14.70 -5.55
CA GLU A 155 9.94 14.20 -6.38
C GLU A 155 9.64 12.86 -7.09
N LEU A 156 8.77 12.03 -6.51
CA LEU A 156 8.33 10.74 -7.06
C LEU A 156 6.90 10.80 -7.64
N GLY A 157 6.35 12.00 -7.83
CA GLY A 157 5.05 12.23 -8.44
C GLY A 157 5.03 11.76 -9.89
N GLY A 158 3.87 11.31 -10.36
CA GLY A 158 3.67 10.94 -11.77
C GLY A 158 4.15 9.53 -12.13
N GLN A 159 4.72 8.79 -11.17
CA GLN A 159 5.03 7.37 -11.33
C GLN A 159 3.77 6.49 -11.38
N THR A 160 2.67 6.96 -10.79
CA THR A 160 1.38 6.27 -10.77
C THR A 160 0.40 6.88 -11.78
N PHE A 161 -0.50 6.06 -12.30
CA PHE A 161 -1.56 6.52 -13.20
C PHE A 161 -2.66 7.28 -12.45
N LEU A 162 -3.11 6.80 -11.29
CA LEU A 162 -4.05 7.54 -10.45
C LEU A 162 -3.36 8.53 -9.50
N THR A 163 -4.12 9.52 -9.03
CA THR A 163 -3.70 10.33 -7.87
C THR A 163 -3.68 9.44 -6.62
N ALA A 164 -2.91 9.85 -5.61
CA ALA A 164 -2.81 9.12 -4.35
C ALA A 164 -4.18 8.75 -3.73
N GLU A 165 -5.11 9.70 -3.66
CA GLU A 165 -6.44 9.48 -3.07
C GLU A 165 -7.29 8.50 -3.89
N SER A 166 -7.28 8.63 -5.22
CA SER A 166 -8.01 7.72 -6.11
C SER A 166 -7.40 6.32 -6.11
N ALA A 167 -6.08 6.23 -6.12
CA ALA A 167 -5.37 4.95 -6.09
C ALA A 167 -5.60 4.19 -4.78
N LEU A 168 -5.68 4.88 -3.64
CA LEU A 168 -6.00 4.24 -2.35
C LEU A 168 -7.35 3.53 -2.41
N MET A 169 -8.37 4.21 -2.93
CA MET A 169 -9.72 3.63 -3.08
C MET A 169 -9.77 2.57 -4.18
N TRP A 170 -9.06 2.77 -5.29
CA TRP A 170 -9.01 1.78 -6.35
C TRP A 170 -8.38 0.47 -5.87
N ILE A 171 -7.21 0.52 -5.22
CA ILE A 171 -6.57 -0.68 -4.63
C ILE A 171 -7.52 -1.33 -3.62
N LEU A 172 -8.15 -0.54 -2.75
CA LEU A 172 -9.07 -1.07 -1.74
C LEU A 172 -10.24 -1.80 -2.40
N LEU A 173 -10.94 -1.18 -3.35
CA LEU A 173 -12.19 -1.71 -3.88
C LEU A 173 -12.02 -2.77 -4.97
N VAL A 174 -10.90 -2.72 -5.71
CA VAL A 174 -10.59 -3.64 -6.81
C VAL A 174 -9.78 -4.84 -6.32
N ILE A 175 -8.67 -4.62 -5.62
CA ILE A 175 -7.79 -5.71 -5.15
C ILE A 175 -8.35 -6.34 -3.87
N LYS A 176 -9.12 -5.58 -3.09
CA LYS A 176 -9.76 -6.00 -1.84
C LYS A 176 -8.82 -6.70 -0.85
N PRO A 177 -7.73 -6.02 -0.43
CA PRO A 177 -6.88 -6.54 0.64
C PRO A 177 -7.70 -6.89 1.87
N ARG A 178 -7.40 -8.03 2.50
CA ARG A 178 -8.16 -8.50 3.66
C ARG A 178 -7.67 -7.90 4.98
N THR A 179 -6.46 -7.36 4.98
CA THR A 179 -5.82 -6.72 6.14
C THR A 179 -5.25 -5.36 5.78
N LEU A 180 -5.14 -4.49 6.79
CA LEU A 180 -4.45 -3.20 6.68
C LEU A 180 -2.99 -3.39 6.24
N MET A 181 -2.31 -4.42 6.71
CA MET A 181 -0.90 -4.66 6.37
C MET A 181 -0.74 -4.99 4.88
N ASP A 182 -1.62 -5.81 4.33
CA ASP A 182 -1.62 -6.12 2.90
C ASP A 182 -2.03 -4.91 2.06
N PHE A 183 -3.01 -4.12 2.53
CA PHE A 183 -3.36 -2.86 1.89
C PHE A 183 -2.17 -1.90 1.80
N ILE A 184 -1.41 -1.76 2.88
CA ILE A 184 -0.18 -0.95 2.90
C ILE A 184 0.83 -1.50 1.90
N ARG A 185 1.10 -2.81 1.90
CA ARG A 185 2.04 -3.45 0.95
C ARG A 185 1.64 -3.22 -0.50
N LEU A 186 0.37 -3.40 -0.84
CA LEU A 186 -0.16 -3.12 -2.18
C LEU A 186 0.07 -1.65 -2.56
N CYS A 187 -0.22 -0.71 -1.66
CA CYS A 187 0.04 0.70 -1.92
C CYS A 187 1.53 0.99 -2.14
N ARG A 188 2.43 0.31 -1.42
CA ARG A 188 3.89 0.45 -1.61
C ARG A 188 4.33 -0.10 -2.96
N ILE A 189 3.86 -1.29 -3.33
CA ILE A 189 4.18 -1.94 -4.60
C ILE A 189 3.64 -1.11 -5.77
N TYR A 190 2.45 -0.54 -5.64
CA TYR A 190 1.85 0.38 -6.61
C TYR A 190 2.69 1.67 -6.81
N GLY A 191 3.54 2.03 -5.84
CA GLY A 191 4.47 3.16 -5.94
C GLY A 191 4.18 4.31 -4.98
N MET A 192 3.27 4.15 -4.01
CA MET A 192 2.99 5.21 -3.04
C MET A 192 4.10 5.36 -2.01
N THR A 193 4.48 6.62 -1.76
CA THR A 193 5.65 6.98 -0.94
C THR A 193 5.30 7.81 0.29
N MET A 194 4.02 8.17 0.43
CA MET A 194 3.49 8.93 1.57
C MET A 194 3.59 8.13 2.88
N ALA A 195 3.42 8.76 4.03
CA ALA A 195 3.41 8.06 5.32
C ALA A 195 2.26 7.04 5.44
N ASP A 196 2.50 5.92 6.14
CA ASP A 196 1.53 4.83 6.34
C ASP A 196 0.21 5.33 6.95
N ILE A 197 0.25 6.42 7.73
CA ILE A 197 -0.95 7.02 8.34
C ILE A 197 -2.04 7.34 7.31
N ARG A 198 -1.68 7.75 6.08
CA ARG A 198 -2.68 8.00 5.03
C ARG A 198 -3.38 6.72 4.56
N MET A 199 -2.66 5.60 4.57
CA MET A 199 -3.23 4.29 4.24
C MET A 199 -4.11 3.79 5.39
N GLN A 200 -3.69 4.03 6.64
CA GLN A 200 -4.51 3.74 7.83
C GLN A 200 -5.80 4.58 7.85
N GLU A 201 -5.74 5.85 7.48
CA GLU A 201 -6.93 6.70 7.34
C GLU A 201 -7.84 6.21 6.21
N ALA A 202 -7.27 5.83 5.05
CA ALA A 202 -8.04 5.27 3.94
C ALA A 202 -8.69 3.93 4.28
N TRP A 203 -8.07 3.12 5.16
CA TRP A 203 -8.61 1.86 5.64
C TRP A 203 -9.92 2.01 6.45
N ALA A 204 -10.25 3.22 6.91
CA ALA A 204 -11.56 3.50 7.50
C ALA A 204 -12.72 3.12 6.56
N MET A 205 -12.52 3.22 5.23
CA MET A 205 -13.52 2.81 4.25
C MET A 205 -13.81 1.30 4.34
N ALA A 206 -12.80 0.45 4.57
CA ALA A 206 -13.01 -0.99 4.76
C ALA A 206 -13.93 -1.26 5.94
N HIS A 207 -13.66 -0.59 7.08
CA HIS A 207 -14.47 -0.70 8.29
C HIS A 207 -15.91 -0.19 8.11
N TRP A 208 -16.13 0.83 7.27
CA TRP A 208 -17.48 1.32 6.99
C TRP A 208 -18.25 0.33 6.11
N LEU A 209 -17.62 -0.17 5.05
CA LEU A 209 -18.22 -1.09 4.10
C LEU A 209 -18.47 -2.49 4.66
N SER A 210 -17.67 -2.93 5.64
CA SER A 210 -17.87 -4.21 6.31
C SER A 210 -19.08 -4.24 7.24
N ARG A 211 -19.61 -3.07 7.61
CA ARG A 211 -20.83 -2.91 8.40
C ARG A 211 -22.08 -2.67 7.55
N ASN A 212 -21.94 -2.61 6.23
CA ASN A 212 -23.11 -2.48 5.36
C ASN A 212 -24.00 -3.72 5.46
N GLU A 213 -25.27 -3.55 5.11
CA GLU A 213 -26.22 -4.66 5.03
C GLU A 213 -26.84 -4.69 3.62
N PRO A 214 -26.49 -5.68 2.78
CA PRO A 214 -25.43 -6.69 2.96
C PRO A 214 -23.98 -6.11 2.98
N PRO A 215 -23.00 -6.80 3.58
CA PRO A 215 -21.62 -6.32 3.66
C PRO A 215 -20.96 -6.19 2.30
N LEU A 216 -20.30 -5.04 2.07
CA LEU A 216 -19.63 -4.73 0.81
C LEU A 216 -18.11 -5.01 0.88
N TYR A 217 -17.58 -5.25 2.07
CA TYR A 217 -16.17 -5.50 2.29
C TYR A 217 -15.98 -6.47 3.46
N GLY A 218 -14.93 -7.29 3.41
CA GLY A 218 -14.58 -8.21 4.48
C GLY A 218 -13.20 -7.90 5.03
N ILE A 219 -13.07 -7.86 6.36
CA ILE A 219 -11.80 -7.66 7.07
C ILE A 219 -11.46 -8.96 7.79
N GLU A 220 -10.23 -9.43 7.61
CA GLU A 220 -9.79 -10.72 8.15
C GLU A 220 -9.80 -10.75 9.69
N ASP A 221 -10.38 -11.81 10.26
CA ASP A 221 -10.40 -12.04 11.71
C ASP A 221 -9.33 -13.07 12.11
N ASP A 222 -8.07 -12.62 12.09
CA ASP A 222 -6.91 -13.47 12.38
C ASP A 222 -6.98 -14.20 13.73
N GLU A 223 -7.72 -13.69 14.72
CA GLU A 223 -7.84 -14.34 16.03
C GLU A 223 -8.73 -15.59 16.00
N ASN A 224 -9.65 -15.67 15.03
CA ASN A 224 -10.65 -16.73 14.93
C ASN A 224 -10.54 -17.55 13.63
N THR A 225 -9.64 -17.19 12.72
CA THR A 225 -9.39 -17.91 11.46
C THR A 225 -8.09 -18.72 11.51
N SER A 226 -8.04 -19.79 10.71
CA SER A 226 -6.85 -20.60 10.47
C SER A 226 -6.42 -20.52 9.01
N TYR A 227 -5.12 -20.74 8.76
CA TYR A 227 -4.50 -20.65 7.44
C TYR A 227 -3.54 -21.80 7.16
N ASP A 228 -3.28 -22.02 5.87
CA ASP A 228 -2.13 -22.79 5.43
C ASP A 228 -0.97 -21.84 5.14
N LEU A 229 0.25 -22.21 5.57
CA LEU A 229 1.48 -21.45 5.28
C LEU A 229 2.18 -22.05 4.07
N LEU A 230 2.59 -21.19 3.16
CA LEU A 230 3.27 -21.55 1.92
C LEU A 230 4.72 -21.04 1.94
N LEU A 231 5.63 -21.85 1.39
CA LEU A 231 6.99 -21.48 1.02
C LEU A 231 7.11 -21.48 -0.50
N TRP A 232 7.61 -20.38 -1.04
CA TRP A 232 7.85 -20.23 -2.47
C TRP A 232 9.29 -20.62 -2.84
N PRO A 233 9.57 -21.00 -4.11
CA PRO A 233 10.91 -21.43 -4.52
C PRO A 233 12.00 -20.38 -4.29
N THR A 234 11.62 -19.10 -4.31
CA THR A 234 12.47 -17.94 -4.09
C THR A 234 12.66 -17.59 -2.60
N GLY A 235 11.98 -18.31 -1.71
CA GLY A 235 12.10 -18.20 -0.25
C GLY A 235 11.04 -17.34 0.42
N GLU A 236 10.12 -16.73 -0.32
CA GLU A 236 9.01 -15.98 0.24
C GLU A 236 8.08 -16.90 1.03
N ILE A 237 7.44 -16.33 2.05
CA ILE A 237 6.44 -17.02 2.85
C ILE A 237 5.14 -16.24 2.76
N THR A 238 4.07 -16.93 2.41
CA THR A 238 2.72 -16.37 2.34
C THR A 238 1.74 -17.28 3.06
N ARG A 239 0.50 -16.80 3.20
CA ARG A 239 -0.62 -17.59 3.72
C ARG A 239 -1.77 -17.66 2.73
N ILE A 240 -2.56 -18.71 2.84
CA ILE A 240 -3.81 -18.90 2.10
C ILE A 240 -4.89 -19.46 3.02
N ASP A 241 -6.14 -19.37 2.58
CA ASP A 241 -7.27 -20.01 3.26
C ASP A 241 -7.06 -21.53 3.36
N VAL A 242 -7.45 -22.13 4.48
CA VAL A 242 -7.35 -23.58 4.67
C VAL A 242 -8.10 -24.31 3.58
N GLY A 243 -7.41 -25.25 2.91
CA GLY A 243 -8.00 -26.08 1.87
C GLY A 243 -8.13 -25.39 0.51
N ALA A 244 -7.68 -24.14 0.35
CA ALA A 244 -7.52 -23.54 -0.96
C ALA A 244 -6.46 -24.27 -1.78
N ASP A 245 -6.61 -24.22 -3.11
CA ASP A 245 -5.64 -24.80 -4.04
C ASP A 245 -4.28 -24.12 -3.87
N ILE A 246 -3.24 -24.93 -3.75
CA ILE A 246 -1.87 -24.42 -3.65
C ILE A 246 -1.46 -23.97 -5.06
N PRO A 247 -1.03 -22.71 -5.25
CA PRO A 247 -0.52 -22.27 -6.54
C PRO A 247 0.66 -23.14 -7.00
N ASN A 248 0.75 -23.36 -8.32
CA ASN A 248 1.89 -24.07 -8.89
C ASN A 248 3.19 -23.41 -8.41
N GLU A 249 4.16 -24.24 -8.02
CA GLU A 249 5.49 -23.87 -7.49
C GLU A 249 5.59 -23.64 -5.97
N ALA A 250 4.49 -23.40 -5.25
CA ALA A 250 4.54 -23.26 -3.78
C ALA A 250 4.53 -24.62 -3.06
N GLU A 251 5.30 -24.73 -1.98
CA GLU A 251 5.25 -25.85 -1.02
C GLU A 251 4.42 -25.45 0.19
N ARG A 252 3.57 -26.34 0.69
CA ARG A 252 2.84 -26.12 1.94
C ARG A 252 3.70 -26.51 3.14
N LEU A 253 4.12 -25.52 3.93
CA LEU A 253 4.91 -25.73 5.15
C LEU A 253 4.05 -26.22 6.33
N TYR A 254 2.89 -25.57 6.53
CA TYR A 254 1.97 -25.89 7.63
C TYR A 254 0.53 -25.84 7.17
N GLN A 255 -0.31 -26.61 7.83
CA GLN A 255 -1.75 -26.67 7.60
C GLN A 255 -2.52 -26.23 8.83
N ASN A 256 -3.65 -25.55 8.61
CA ASN A 256 -4.62 -25.24 9.64
C ASN A 256 -4.00 -24.56 10.88
N VAL A 257 -3.18 -23.55 10.65
CA VAL A 257 -2.53 -22.77 11.70
C VAL A 257 -3.39 -21.57 12.07
N ARG A 258 -3.69 -21.39 13.36
CA ARG A 258 -4.45 -20.22 13.83
C ARG A 258 -3.72 -18.91 13.54
N GLY A 259 -4.44 -17.88 13.11
CA GLY A 259 -3.87 -16.57 12.75
C GLY A 259 -3.23 -15.79 13.90
N ASP A 260 -3.58 -16.09 15.15
CA ASP A 260 -2.96 -15.52 16.35
C ASP A 260 -1.63 -16.19 16.74
N HIS A 261 -1.22 -17.25 16.03
CA HIS A 261 0.09 -17.87 16.22
C HIS A 261 1.21 -17.04 15.58
N SER A 262 2.46 -17.47 15.83
CA SER A 262 3.64 -16.95 15.13
C SER A 262 4.37 -18.06 14.39
N PHE A 263 4.87 -17.73 13.20
CA PHE A 263 5.84 -18.54 12.48
C PHE A 263 7.25 -18.12 12.88
N VAL A 264 8.03 -19.05 13.42
CA VAL A 264 9.38 -18.81 13.91
C VAL A 264 10.35 -19.67 13.12
N PHE A 265 11.43 -19.06 12.62
CA PHE A 265 12.36 -19.77 11.77
C PHE A 265 13.80 -19.31 11.92
N LEU A 266 14.72 -20.24 11.72
CA LEU A 266 16.14 -20.01 11.55
C LEU A 266 16.44 -19.97 10.06
N ALA A 267 17.12 -18.90 9.64
CA ALA A 267 17.66 -18.78 8.30
C ALA A 267 19.16 -18.53 8.35
N VAL A 268 19.89 -19.08 7.37
CA VAL A 268 21.34 -18.95 7.20
C VAL A 268 21.60 -18.04 6.00
N GLY A 269 22.25 -16.90 6.23
CA GLY A 269 22.67 -16.03 5.13
C GLY A 269 23.90 -16.55 4.41
N ASP A 270 24.24 -15.94 3.27
CA ASP A 270 25.44 -16.27 2.48
C ASP A 270 26.76 -16.20 3.27
N ASP A 271 26.79 -15.40 4.34
CA ASP A 271 27.93 -15.30 5.27
C ASP A 271 28.00 -16.45 6.29
N GLY A 272 27.11 -17.44 6.18
CA GLY A 272 27.00 -18.60 7.06
C GLY A 272 26.40 -18.29 8.44
N ARG A 273 25.91 -17.06 8.67
CA ARG A 273 25.36 -16.67 9.97
C ARG A 273 23.89 -17.06 10.10
N LYS A 274 23.58 -17.71 11.23
CA LYS A 274 22.23 -18.11 11.64
C LYS A 274 21.51 -16.94 12.29
N THR A 275 20.36 -16.58 11.74
CA THR A 275 19.47 -15.52 12.23
C THR A 275 18.09 -16.11 12.52
N LEU A 276 17.56 -15.84 13.71
CA LEU A 276 16.23 -16.24 14.14
C LEU A 276 15.22 -15.15 13.80
N PHE A 277 14.13 -15.50 13.17
CA PHE A 277 13.02 -14.61 12.83
C PHE A 277 11.74 -15.09 13.50
N LYS A 278 10.87 -14.14 13.84
CA LYS A 278 9.52 -14.42 14.36
C LYS A 278 8.52 -13.52 13.64
N TYR A 279 7.64 -14.14 12.85
CA TYR A 279 6.57 -13.47 12.10
C TYR A 279 5.23 -13.82 12.75
N PRO A 280 4.49 -12.84 13.31
CA PRO A 280 3.07 -13.05 13.61
C PRO A 280 2.35 -13.50 12.33
N LEU A 281 1.46 -14.49 12.41
CA LEU A 281 0.77 -14.98 11.21
C LEU A 281 -0.08 -13.87 10.57
N SER A 282 -0.73 -13.04 11.38
CA SER A 282 -1.43 -11.83 10.95
C SER A 282 -0.59 -10.83 10.15
N TRP A 283 0.74 -10.94 10.22
CA TRP A 283 1.66 -10.12 9.45
C TRP A 283 2.09 -10.77 8.14
N ILE A 284 1.91 -12.07 7.96
CA ILE A 284 2.28 -12.77 6.72
C ILE A 284 1.23 -12.45 5.65
N ALA A 285 1.68 -12.06 4.45
CA ALA A 285 0.78 -11.64 3.40
C ALA A 285 -0.03 -12.80 2.82
N PHE A 286 -1.28 -12.54 2.42
CA PHE A 286 -2.03 -13.47 1.59
C PHE A 286 -1.46 -13.50 0.16
N SER A 287 -1.44 -14.68 -0.46
CA SER A 287 -1.04 -14.86 -1.87
C SER A 287 -2.22 -15.08 -2.82
N THR A 288 -3.43 -14.71 -2.41
CA THR A 288 -4.67 -14.92 -3.17
C THR A 288 -5.13 -13.69 -3.94
N TYR A 289 -4.42 -12.56 -3.84
CA TYR A 289 -4.79 -11.32 -4.52
C TYR A 289 -4.49 -11.41 -6.02
N ASP A 290 -5.33 -10.80 -6.84
CA ASP A 290 -5.02 -10.56 -8.25
C ASP A 290 -3.98 -9.43 -8.34
N LEU A 291 -2.74 -9.79 -8.69
CA LEU A 291 -1.64 -8.84 -8.88
C LEU A 291 -1.26 -8.71 -10.36
N GLY A 292 -2.08 -9.21 -11.27
CA GLY A 292 -1.86 -9.14 -12.71
C GLY A 292 -0.63 -9.96 -13.09
N GLN A 293 0.41 -9.30 -13.59
CA GLN A 293 1.65 -9.96 -14.03
C GLN A 293 2.64 -10.24 -12.89
N MET A 294 2.39 -9.71 -11.69
CA MET A 294 3.28 -9.93 -10.54
C MET A 294 3.06 -11.33 -9.95
N PRO A 295 4.10 -11.98 -9.42
CA PRO A 295 3.94 -13.28 -8.78
C PRO A 295 3.05 -13.19 -7.53
N PRO A 296 2.33 -14.26 -7.15
CA PRO A 296 1.39 -14.23 -6.00
C PRO A 296 2.05 -13.91 -4.65
N TYR A 297 3.36 -14.08 -4.55
CA TYR A 297 4.17 -13.75 -3.37
C TYR A 297 4.76 -12.34 -3.37
N ALA A 298 4.43 -11.49 -4.34
CA ALA A 298 5.01 -10.14 -4.45
C ALA A 298 4.74 -9.25 -3.22
N LEU A 299 3.74 -9.57 -2.40
CA LEU A 299 3.47 -8.87 -1.13
C LEU A 299 4.39 -9.29 0.02
N ALA A 300 5.19 -10.35 -0.11
CA ALA A 300 6.15 -10.79 0.89
C ALA A 300 7.40 -9.88 0.94
N VAL A 301 7.16 -8.58 1.13
CA VAL A 301 8.14 -7.50 1.10
C VAL A 301 8.02 -6.62 2.34
N ARG A 302 9.11 -5.91 2.65
CA ARG A 302 9.13 -4.78 3.57
C ARG A 302 9.43 -3.49 2.81
N TYR A 303 8.82 -2.41 3.27
CA TYR A 303 9.13 -1.06 2.81
C TYR A 303 10.03 -0.35 3.82
N THR A 304 11.10 0.25 3.31
CA THR A 304 11.97 1.16 4.04
C THR A 304 11.75 2.57 3.54
N GLN A 305 11.34 3.46 4.45
CA GLN A 305 11.15 4.88 4.16
C GLN A 305 12.47 5.51 3.70
N PRO A 306 12.41 6.55 2.84
CA PRO A 306 13.59 7.28 2.43
C PRO A 306 14.20 8.02 3.63
N ASP A 307 15.53 7.97 3.76
CA ASP A 307 16.27 8.74 4.74
C ASP A 307 16.91 9.96 4.06
N ARG A 308 16.20 11.08 4.11
CA ARG A 308 16.66 12.34 3.50
C ARG A 308 17.93 12.89 4.15
N LYS A 309 18.21 12.58 5.43
CA LYS A 309 19.42 13.06 6.11
C LYS A 309 20.66 12.34 5.59
N ASN A 310 20.52 11.05 5.31
CA ASN A 310 21.60 10.19 4.84
C ASN A 310 21.58 9.95 3.31
N GLY A 311 20.67 10.61 2.59
CA GLY A 311 20.51 10.45 1.13
C GLY A 311 20.09 9.05 0.70
N ALA A 312 19.49 8.25 1.59
CA ALA A 312 19.06 6.90 1.25
C ALA A 312 17.68 6.94 0.58
N PRO A 313 17.53 6.38 -0.63
CA PRO A 313 16.24 6.31 -1.29
C PRO A 313 15.32 5.34 -0.54
N GLN A 314 14.02 5.46 -0.81
CA GLN A 314 13.06 4.44 -0.38
C GLN A 314 13.41 3.07 -1.00
N ARG A 315 13.09 1.99 -0.31
CA ARG A 315 13.37 0.62 -0.79
C ARG A 315 12.22 -0.32 -0.47
N ILE A 316 11.88 -1.15 -1.44
CA ILE A 316 11.07 -2.35 -1.23
C ILE A 316 12.05 -3.52 -1.30
N THR A 317 12.12 -4.31 -0.25
CA THR A 317 13.01 -5.48 -0.19
C THR A 317 12.21 -6.71 0.18
N PRO A 318 12.51 -7.89 -0.41
CA PRO A 318 11.93 -9.14 0.03
C PRO A 318 12.10 -9.39 1.53
N LEU A 319 11.14 -10.10 2.12
CA LEU A 319 11.22 -10.56 3.50
C LEU A 319 12.10 -11.80 3.60
N ALA A 320 12.72 -12.00 4.76
CA ALA A 320 13.41 -13.26 5.03
C ALA A 320 12.38 -14.41 4.98
N PRO A 321 12.78 -15.62 4.55
CA PRO A 321 14.14 -16.06 4.23
C PRO A 321 14.58 -15.87 2.76
N VAL A 322 14.00 -14.95 1.97
CA VAL A 322 14.47 -14.73 0.59
C VAL A 322 15.97 -14.42 0.54
N GLY A 323 16.70 -15.17 -0.28
CA GLY A 323 18.16 -15.11 -0.36
C GLY A 323 18.90 -15.72 0.85
N MET A 324 18.22 -16.52 1.66
CA MET A 324 18.77 -17.25 2.80
C MET A 324 18.31 -18.71 2.76
N GLU A 325 19.09 -19.61 3.36
CA GLU A 325 18.69 -21.01 3.55
C GLU A 325 17.80 -21.13 4.80
N LEU A 326 16.55 -21.57 4.62
CA LEU A 326 15.65 -21.89 5.73
C LEU A 326 16.09 -23.21 6.38
N SER A 327 16.69 -23.15 7.57
CA SER A 327 17.31 -24.33 8.20
C SER A 327 16.41 -25.07 9.20
N SER A 328 15.54 -24.36 9.90
CA SER A 328 14.61 -24.94 10.88
C SER A 328 13.47 -23.96 11.15
N HIS A 329 12.26 -24.46 11.37
CA HIS A 329 11.08 -23.63 11.60
C HIS A 329 10.04 -24.34 12.46
N VAL A 330 9.25 -23.54 13.19
CA VAL A 330 8.14 -23.98 14.05
C VAL A 330 7.01 -22.95 14.01
N VAL A 331 5.80 -23.41 14.30
CA VAL A 331 4.65 -22.56 14.62
C VAL A 331 4.50 -22.54 16.13
N VAL A 332 4.20 -21.38 16.70
CA VAL A 332 4.20 -21.14 18.15
C VAL A 332 2.92 -20.44 18.55
N ALA A 333 2.18 -21.02 19.50
CA ALA A 333 1.02 -20.41 20.12
C ALA A 333 1.43 -19.24 21.06
N PRO A 334 0.51 -18.31 21.41
CA PRO A 334 0.82 -17.17 22.26
C PRO A 334 1.41 -17.52 23.63
N ASP A 335 1.07 -18.68 24.18
CA ASP A 335 1.48 -19.21 25.48
C ASP A 335 2.59 -20.26 25.41
N GLU A 336 3.24 -20.44 24.25
CA GLU A 336 4.35 -21.36 24.08
C GLU A 336 5.71 -20.63 24.07
N LYS A 337 6.73 -21.32 24.58
CA LYS A 337 8.13 -20.89 24.55
C LYS A 337 8.85 -21.52 23.37
N ILE A 338 9.75 -20.74 22.78
CA ILE A 338 10.62 -21.17 21.69
C ILE A 338 11.91 -21.71 22.28
N MET A 339 12.25 -22.95 21.97
CA MET A 339 13.45 -23.62 22.43
C MET A 339 14.44 -23.81 21.27
N LEU A 340 15.72 -23.65 21.56
CA LEU A 340 16.83 -24.03 20.69
C LEU A 340 17.38 -25.38 21.15
N GLU A 341 17.28 -26.37 20.28
CA GLU A 341 17.95 -27.65 20.45
C GLU A 341 19.29 -27.63 19.73
N ILE A 342 20.38 -27.90 20.45
CA ILE A 342 21.73 -27.77 19.92
C ILE A 342 22.36 -29.16 19.77
N GLY A 343 22.58 -29.55 18.52
CA GLY A 343 23.26 -30.79 18.15
C GLY A 343 24.78 -30.72 18.33
N GLY A 344 25.41 -31.90 18.47
CA GLY A 344 26.87 -32.06 18.35
C GLY A 344 27.68 -32.08 19.65
N THR A 345 27.07 -32.32 20.81
CA THR A 345 27.81 -32.59 22.06
C THR A 345 27.89 -34.09 22.34
N LEU A 346 29.11 -34.61 22.56
CA LEU A 346 29.42 -35.97 23.05
C LEU A 346 28.74 -36.33 24.40
N LEU A 347 28.04 -35.40 25.03
CA LEU A 347 27.44 -35.48 26.35
C LEU A 347 25.91 -35.25 26.35
N GLY A 348 25.25 -35.34 25.20
CA GLY A 348 23.81 -35.05 25.06
C GLY A 348 23.56 -33.60 24.65
N GLY A 349 22.58 -33.38 23.77
CA GLY A 349 22.23 -32.05 23.26
C GLY A 349 21.86 -31.10 24.40
N SER A 350 22.18 -29.81 24.25
CA SER A 350 21.74 -28.78 25.20
C SER A 350 20.50 -28.09 24.66
N ARG A 351 19.43 -28.01 25.45
CA ARG A 351 18.23 -27.24 25.16
C ARG A 351 18.26 -25.91 25.92
N THR A 352 17.96 -24.81 25.25
CA THR A 352 17.93 -23.47 25.87
C THR A 352 16.81 -22.66 25.25
N GLU A 353 16.22 -21.73 26.00
CA GLU A 353 15.25 -20.79 25.46
C GLU A 353 15.88 -19.93 24.36
N ALA A 354 15.14 -19.71 23.28
CA ALA A 354 15.57 -18.90 22.14
C ALA A 354 15.59 -17.41 22.50
N PRO A 355 16.52 -16.62 21.94
CA PRO A 355 16.51 -15.18 22.15
C PRO A 355 15.26 -14.55 21.54
N ALA A 356 14.74 -13.48 22.15
CA ALA A 356 13.65 -12.72 21.58
C ALA A 356 14.00 -12.21 20.17
N ALA A 357 13.19 -12.61 19.19
CA ALA A 357 13.30 -12.24 17.79
C ALA A 357 12.03 -11.54 17.33
N THR A 358 12.16 -10.75 16.26
CA THR A 358 11.06 -10.07 15.58
C THR A 358 11.15 -10.34 14.08
N HIS A 359 10.32 -9.67 13.29
CA HIS A 359 10.37 -9.76 11.84
C HIS A 359 11.69 -9.23 11.25
N ASN A 360 12.43 -8.40 11.98
CA ASN A 360 13.75 -7.90 11.58
C ASN A 360 14.90 -8.89 11.82
N GLY A 361 14.62 -10.01 12.50
CA GLY A 361 15.59 -11.04 12.79
C GLY A 361 16.48 -10.73 13.99
N LYS A 362 16.99 -11.80 14.61
CA LYS A 362 17.94 -11.77 15.72
C LYS A 362 19.07 -12.74 15.44
N LEU A 363 20.28 -12.21 15.29
CA LEU A 363 21.47 -13.04 15.14
C LEU A 363 21.65 -13.94 16.36
N LEU A 364 21.84 -15.25 16.15
CA LEU A 364 22.10 -16.16 17.26
C LEU A 364 23.43 -15.83 17.96
N PRO A 365 23.55 -16.08 19.27
CA PRO A 365 24.81 -15.94 19.99
C PRO A 365 25.97 -16.70 19.33
N ALA A 366 27.19 -16.14 19.39
CA ALA A 366 28.38 -16.70 18.72
C ALA A 366 28.63 -18.19 19.02
N LYS A 367 28.29 -18.64 20.24
CA LYS A 367 28.41 -20.06 20.67
C LYS A 367 27.51 -21.04 19.89
N HIS A 368 26.45 -20.56 19.25
CA HIS A 368 25.49 -21.36 18.49
C HIS A 368 25.69 -21.27 16.97
N GLN A 369 26.44 -20.27 16.48
CA GLN A 369 26.62 -20.03 15.04
C GLN A 369 27.22 -21.24 14.30
N LYS A 370 28.15 -21.94 14.94
CA LYS A 370 28.88 -23.10 14.38
C LYS A 370 28.28 -24.46 14.73
N ARG A 371 27.13 -24.50 15.38
CA ARG A 371 26.47 -25.75 15.78
C ARG A 371 25.26 -26.00 14.91
N ASP A 372 24.83 -27.26 14.87
CA ASP A 372 23.51 -27.61 14.36
C ASP A 372 22.49 -27.18 15.39
N VAL A 373 21.52 -26.37 14.97
CA VAL A 373 20.52 -25.77 15.84
C VAL A 373 19.15 -26.00 15.21
N TRP A 374 18.25 -26.55 16.00
CA TRP A 374 16.87 -26.82 15.62
C TRP A 374 15.95 -26.01 16.53
N LEU A 375 14.80 -25.62 16.00
CA LEU A 375 13.74 -25.00 16.77
C LEU A 375 12.79 -26.08 17.29
N ASP A 376 12.33 -25.87 18.53
CA ASP A 376 11.32 -26.68 19.18
C ASP A 376 10.41 -25.78 20.01
N VAL A 377 9.23 -26.28 20.42
CA VAL A 377 8.26 -25.56 21.24
C VAL A 377 8.02 -26.27 22.56
N GLU A 378 7.80 -25.48 23.61
CA GLU A 378 7.47 -25.98 24.93
C GLU A 378 6.29 -25.19 25.51
N PRO A 379 5.30 -25.84 26.14
CA PRO A 379 4.28 -25.13 26.91
C PRO A 379 4.92 -24.23 27.97
N ALA A 380 4.44 -22.99 28.14
CA ALA A 380 5.05 -22.03 29.07
C ALA A 380 5.02 -22.45 30.55
#